data_AF-A0A8H2R2B7-F1
#
_entry.id   AF-A0A8H2R2B7-F1
#
_cell.length_a   1.000
_cell.length_b   1.000
_cell.length_c   1.000
_cell.angle_alpha   90.00
_cell.angle_beta   90.00
_cell.angle_gamma   90.00
#
_symmetry.space_group_name_H-M   'P 1'
#
loop_
_entity.id
_entity.type
_entity.pdbx_description
1 polymer ?
#
loop_
_entity_poly.entity_id
_entity_poly.type
_entity_poly.pdbx_seq_one_letter_code
_entity_poly.pdbx_strand_id
1 'polypeptide(L)' 'MGTAKGGVVIGLQRELNVPIKFIGVGEQINDLQVFDSEKFVEALFEDEVEM' A
#
# COMPACT_ATOMS: atom_id res chain seq x y z
N MET A 1 14.63 3.33 -2.69
CA MET A 1 13.84 2.52 -3.66
C MET A 1 12.53 2.11 -2.99
N GLY A 2 11.51 2.97 -3.00
CA GLY A 2 10.20 2.68 -2.39
C GLY A 2 9.00 3.14 -3.23
N THR A 3 9.23 3.98 -4.23
CA THR A 3 8.20 4.74 -4.95
C THR A 3 7.48 3.98 -6.09
N ALA A 4 7.88 2.74 -6.41
CA ALA A 4 7.28 1.96 -7.51
C ALA A 4 6.14 1.02 -7.09
N LYS A 5 5.91 0.79 -5.79
CA LYS A 5 4.90 -0.18 -5.30
C LYS A 5 3.50 0.44 -5.11
N GLY A 6 3.39 1.75 -4.89
CA GLY A 6 2.10 2.43 -4.70
C GLY A 6 1.15 2.35 -5.89
N GLY A 7 1.69 2.50 -7.11
CA GLY A 7 0.91 2.56 -8.34
C GLY A 7 0.17 1.26 -8.70
N VAL A 8 0.69 0.10 -8.28
CA VAL A 8 0.08 -1.20 -8.61
C VAL A 8 -1.26 -1.40 -7.90
N VAL A 9 -1.38 -0.91 -6.66
CA VAL A 9 -2.60 -0.99 -5.85
C VAL A 9 -3.74 -0.21 -6.49
N ILE A 10 -3.43 0.98 -7.02
CA ILE A 10 -4.39 1.84 -7.72
C ILE A 10 -4.85 1.17 -9.04
N GLY A 11 -3.93 0.56 -9.78
CA GLY A 11 -4.24 -0.18 -11.01
C GLY A 11 -5.14 -1.40 -10.74
N LEU A 12 -4.80 -2.20 -9.73
CA LEU A 12 -5.56 -3.36 -9.31
C LEU A 12 -7.00 -3.02 -8.90
N GLN A 13 -7.17 -1.94 -8.13
CA GLN A 13 -8.50 -1.49 -7.73
C GLN A 13 -9.34 -1.09 -8.95
N ARG A 14 -8.75 -0.36 -9.91
CA ARG A 14 -9.42 0.06 -11.14
C ARG A 14 -9.83 -1.10 -12.04
N GLU A 15 -9.02 -2.15 -12.11
CA GLU A 15 -9.27 -3.30 -12.99
C GLU A 15 -10.26 -4.29 -12.36
N LEU A 16 -10.09 -4.64 -11.08
CA LEU A 16 -10.86 -5.70 -10.46
C LEU A 16 -12.15 -5.22 -9.79
N ASN A 17 -12.24 -3.94 -9.44
CA ASN A 17 -13.40 -3.34 -8.75
C ASN A 17 -13.85 -4.11 -7.49
N VAL A 18 -12.89 -4.68 -6.76
CA VAL A 18 -13.10 -5.37 -5.48
C VAL A 18 -12.23 -4.73 -4.39
N PRO A 19 -12.67 -4.76 -3.12
CA PRO A 19 -11.90 -4.17 -2.03
C PRO A 19 -10.67 -5.02 -1.72
N ILE A 20 -9.52 -4.36 -1.56
CA ILE A 20 -8.32 -4.97 -0.98
C ILE A 20 -8.58 -5.12 0.52
N LYS A 21 -8.36 -6.33 1.06
CA LYS A 21 -8.62 -6.64 2.47
C LYS A 21 -7.35 -6.71 3.31
N PHE A 22 -6.26 -7.18 2.74
CA PHE A 22 -5.00 -7.38 3.46
C PHE A 22 -3.81 -7.01 2.59
N ILE A 23 -2.72 -6.58 3.23
CA ILE A 23 -1.42 -6.32 2.61
C ILE A 23 -0.31 -6.98 3.41
N GLY A 24 0.72 -7.46 2.70
CA GLY A 24 1.96 -7.91 3.30
C GLY A 24 2.93 -6.73 3.42
N VAL A 25 3.38 -6.43 4.63
CA VAL A 25 4.34 -5.34 4.91
C VAL A 25 5.77 -5.85 5.16
N GLY A 26 5.97 -7.16 5.05
CA GLY A 26 7.23 -7.84 5.29
C GLY A 26 7.19 -9.28 4.77
N GLU A 27 8.14 -10.10 5.20
CA GLU A 27 8.33 -11.47 4.71
C GLU A 27 7.88 -12.54 5.72
N GLN A 28 7.59 -12.14 6.96
CA GLN A 28 7.19 -13.08 8.01
C GLN A 28 5.69 -13.35 7.96
N ILE A 29 5.28 -14.49 8.54
CA ILE A 29 3.88 -14.90 8.58
C ILE A 29 2.97 -13.90 9.32
N ASN A 30 3.54 -13.15 10.26
CA ASN A 30 2.88 -12.12 11.05
C ASN A 30 2.89 -10.74 10.39
N ASP A 31 3.51 -10.57 9.22
CA ASP A 31 3.56 -9.29 8.50
C ASP A 31 2.33 -9.07 7.59
N LEU A 32 1.26 -9.83 7.81
CA LEU A 32 -0.03 -9.65 7.15
C LEU A 32 -0.90 -8.68 7.96
N GLN A 33 -1.27 -7.57 7.35
CA GLN A 33 -2.08 -6.53 8.00
C GLN A 33 -3.37 -6.29 7.24
N VAL A 34 -4.41 -5.83 7.94
CA VAL A 34 -5.63 -5.33 7.30
C VAL A 34 -5.27 -4.11 6.48
N PHE A 35 -5.78 -4.05 5.25
CA PHE A 35 -5.54 -2.91 4.37
C PHE A 35 -6.32 -1.68 4.86
N ASP A 36 -5.59 -0.58 5.01
CA ASP A 36 -6.10 0.73 5.36
C ASP A 36 -5.62 1.72 4.28
N SER A 37 -6.57 2.27 3.52
CA SER A 37 -6.27 3.15 2.40
C SER A 37 -5.69 4.49 2.84
N GLU A 38 -6.07 5.00 4.01
CA GLU A 38 -5.56 6.27 4.52
C GLU A 38 -4.10 6.12 4.89
N LYS A 39 -3.78 5.11 5.71
CA LYS A 39 -2.39 4.79 6.07
C LYS A 39 -1.51 4.45 4.89
N PHE A 40 -2.06 3.75 3.89
CA PHE A 40 -1.32 3.42 2.67
C PHE A 40 -0.96 4.66 1.88
N VAL A 41 -1.87 5.63 1.79
CA VAL A 41 -1.62 6.92 1.12
C VAL A 41 -0.64 7.75 1.94
N GLU A 42 -0.82 7.85 3.26
CA GLU A 42 0.11 8.56 4.15
C GLU A 42 1.54 8.04 3.98
N ALA A 43 1.75 6.73 4.10
CA ALA A 43 3.06 6.11 3.93
C ALA A 43 3.64 6.27 2.51
N LEU A 44 2.81 6.46 1.49
CA LEU A 44 3.26 6.71 0.12
C LEU A 44 3.87 8.11 -0.06
N PHE A 45 3.41 9.08 0.72
CA PHE A 45 3.82 10.49 0.63
C PHE A 45 4.69 10.95 1.81
N GLU A 46 4.87 10.12 2.84
CA GLU A 46 5.70 10.43 4.02
C GLU A 46 7.18 10.66 3.65
N ASP A 47 7.70 9.94 2.66
CA ASP A 47 9.09 10.09 2.16
C ASP A 47 9.31 11.34 1.26
N GLU A 48 8.25 12.06 0.85
CA GLU A 48 8.38 13.30 0.06
C GLU A 48 8.47 14.56 0.94
N VAL A 49 8.37 14.43 2.27
CA VAL A 49 8.46 15.53 3.24
C VAL A 49 9.80 15.47 4.00
N GLU A 50 10.92 15.49 3.27
CA GLU A 50 12.18 15.99 3.83
C GLU A 50 12.20 17.52 3.67
N MET A 51 11.95 18.25 4.76
CA MET A 51 12.22 19.69 4.88
C MET A 51 13.60 19.95 5.45
#